data_AF-A0A7W1ASW8-F1
#
_entry.id   AF-A0A7W1ASW8-F1
#
_cell.length_a   1.000
_cell.length_b   1.000
_cell.length_c   1.000
_cell.angle_alpha   90.00
_cell.angle_beta   90.00
_cell.angle_gamma   90.00
#
_symmetry.space_group_name_H-M   'P 1'
#
loop_
_entity.id
_entity.type
_entity.pdbx_description
1 polymer ?
#
loop_
_entity_poly.entity_id
_entity_poly.type
_entity_poly.pdbx_seq_one_letter_code
_entity_poly.pdbx_strand_id
1 'polypeptide(L)'
;AGEGATDQENLDKLLRDVPVNGDTRVAYVCALVAVWPDGRELVRAARCEGRLTHEPRGTGGFGYDPAFVPGDYDEGRTMAELSAAEKDAISHRGRAARALLAALGK
;
A
#
# COMPACT_ATOMS: atom_id res chain seq x y z
N ALA A 1 11.30 -1.40 -12.31
CA ALA A 1 12.52 -1.81 -13.02
C ALA A 1 12.24 -2.59 -14.31
N GLY A 2 10.97 -2.71 -14.73
CA GLY A 2 10.59 -3.40 -15.96
C GLY A 2 9.82 -4.68 -15.65
N GLU A 3 9.39 -5.38 -16.69
CA GLU A 3 8.78 -6.71 -16.56
C GLU A 3 9.78 -7.71 -15.96
N GLY A 4 9.33 -8.59 -15.07
CA GLY A 4 10.17 -9.56 -14.37
C GLY A 4 11.01 -9.01 -13.21
N ALA A 5 10.89 -7.72 -12.89
CA ALA A 5 11.60 -7.12 -11.77
C ALA A 5 11.14 -7.65 -10.41
N THR A 6 12.09 -7.87 -9.52
CA THR A 6 11.87 -8.16 -8.10
C THR A 6 11.37 -6.93 -7.34
N ASP A 7 10.81 -7.16 -6.15
CA ASP A 7 10.41 -6.09 -5.23
C ASP A 7 11.60 -5.15 -4.92
N GLN A 8 12.78 -5.72 -4.70
CA GLN A 8 13.99 -4.94 -4.40
C GLN A 8 14.40 -4.05 -5.58
N GLU A 9 14.43 -4.57 -6.80
CA GLU A 9 14.81 -3.77 -7.98
C GLU A 9 13.80 -2.64 -8.25
N ASN A 10 12.52 -2.88 -7.96
CA ASN A 10 11.48 -1.86 -8.04
C ASN A 10 11.66 -0.77 -6.98
N LEU A 11 11.91 -1.16 -5.73
CA LEU A 11 12.18 -0.23 -4.64
C LEU A 11 13.44 0.61 -4.90
N ASP A 12 14.54 -0.03 -5.30
CA ASP A 12 15.80 0.65 -5.60
C ASP A 12 15.62 1.67 -6.74
N LYS A 13 14.81 1.34 -7.76
CA LYS A 13 14.47 2.30 -8.81
C LYS A 13 13.71 3.48 -8.26
N LEU A 14 12.68 3.26 -7.43
CA LEU A 14 11.90 4.34 -6.82
C LEU A 14 12.79 5.29 -6.00
N LEU A 15 13.70 4.74 -5.18
CA LEU A 15 14.61 5.52 -4.34
C LEU A 15 15.63 6.33 -5.16
N ARG A 16 16.03 5.84 -6.33
CA ARG A 16 16.87 6.62 -7.27
C ARG A 16 16.09 7.73 -7.96
N ASP A 17 14.85 7.45 -8.37
CA ASP A 17 14.03 8.36 -9.16
C ASP A 17 13.42 9.50 -8.29
N VAL A 18 13.21 9.25 -7.00
CA VAL A 18 12.71 10.24 -6.03
C VAL A 18 13.86 10.61 -5.09
N PRO A 19 14.52 11.77 -5.25
CA PRO A 19 15.65 12.16 -4.41
C PRO A 19 15.21 12.54 -2.99
N VAL A 20 16.16 12.52 -2.04
CA VAL A 20 15.93 12.83 -0.61
C VAL A 20 15.28 14.20 -0.38
N ASN A 21 15.63 15.18 -1.22
CA ASN A 21 15.09 16.54 -1.19
C ASN A 21 13.90 16.76 -2.15
N GLY A 22 13.37 15.67 -2.72
CA GLY A 22 12.22 15.70 -3.62
C GLY A 22 10.88 15.66 -2.88
N ASP A 23 9.80 15.57 -3.64
CA ASP A 23 8.46 15.33 -3.11
C ASP A 23 8.31 13.85 -2.73
N THR A 24 8.28 13.57 -1.44
CA THR A 24 8.19 12.20 -0.90
C THR A 24 6.77 11.73 -0.68
N ARG A 25 5.74 12.54 -1.00
CA ARG A 25 4.34 12.14 -0.83
C ARG A 25 4.01 10.96 -1.74
N VAL A 26 3.53 9.88 -1.14
CA VAL A 26 3.16 8.65 -1.84
C VAL A 26 1.82 8.14 -1.32
N ALA A 27 1.16 7.32 -2.10
CA ALA A 27 -0.03 6.62 -1.64
C ALA A 27 -0.08 5.21 -2.22
N TYR A 28 -0.39 4.26 -1.38
CA TYR A 28 -0.90 2.98 -1.86
C TYR A 28 -2.37 3.12 -2.24
N VAL A 29 -2.76 2.45 -3.34
CA VAL A 29 -4.12 2.47 -3.87
C VAL A 29 -4.56 1.05 -4.16
N CYS A 30 -5.76 0.67 -3.72
CA CYS A 30 -6.36 -0.64 -4.02
C CYS A 30 -7.78 -0.41 -4.52
N ALA A 31 -8.14 -1.09 -5.61
CA ALA A 31 -9.51 -1.29 -6.04
C ALA A 31 -9.83 -2.80 -5.94
N LEU A 32 -10.95 -3.13 -5.30
CA LEU A 32 -11.52 -4.47 -5.27
C LEU A 32 -12.85 -4.47 -6.03
N VAL A 33 -13.09 -5.53 -6.80
CA VAL A 33 -14.29 -5.70 -7.62
C VAL A 33 -14.92 -7.04 -7.28
N ALA A 34 -16.21 -7.03 -6.94
CA ALA A 34 -17.04 -8.22 -6.95
C ALA A 34 -17.85 -8.25 -8.26
N VAL A 35 -17.75 -9.33 -9.02
CA VAL A 35 -18.43 -9.52 -10.31
C VAL A 35 -19.38 -10.70 -10.20
N TRP A 36 -20.62 -10.51 -10.66
CA TRP A 36 -21.65 -11.56 -10.70
C TRP A 36 -21.76 -12.18 -12.10
N PRO A 37 -22.28 -13.42 -12.23
CA PRO A 37 -22.48 -14.07 -13.53
C PRO A 37 -23.40 -13.30 -14.50
N ASP A 38 -24.26 -12.43 -13.97
CA ASP A 38 -25.15 -11.56 -14.75
C ASP A 38 -24.46 -10.27 -15.23
N GLY A 39 -23.17 -10.11 -14.95
CA GLY A 39 -22.37 -8.96 -15.37
C GLY A 39 -22.49 -7.74 -14.45
N ARG A 40 -23.24 -7.81 -13.33
CA ARG A 40 -23.17 -6.76 -12.31
C ARG A 40 -21.77 -6.69 -11.72
N GLU A 41 -21.38 -5.48 -11.33
CA GLU A 41 -20.11 -5.23 -10.66
C GLU A 41 -20.32 -4.32 -9.44
N LEU A 42 -19.54 -4.58 -8.40
CA LEU A 42 -19.44 -3.74 -7.22
C LEU A 42 -17.97 -3.43 -6.98
N VAL A 43 -17.59 -2.18 -7.24
CA VAL A 43 -16.22 -1.70 -7.10
C VAL A 43 -16.09 -0.89 -5.82
N ARG A 44 -15.04 -1.17 -5.04
CA ARG A 44 -14.61 -0.30 -3.94
C ARG A 44 -13.12 -0.03 -4.05
N ALA A 45 -12.76 1.25 -4.02
CA ALA A 45 -11.38 1.69 -4.02
C ALA A 45 -11.06 2.43 -2.73
N ALA A 46 -9.82 2.29 -2.25
CA ALA A 46 -9.32 3.03 -1.11
C ALA A 46 -7.84 3.36 -1.29
N ARG A 47 -7.41 4.38 -0.56
CA ARG A 47 -6.03 4.86 -0.53
C ARG A 47 -5.50 4.86 0.90
N CYS A 48 -4.21 4.67 1.03
CA CYS A 48 -3.44 4.91 2.24
C CYS A 48 -2.33 5.87 1.85
N GLU A 49 -2.43 7.10 2.35
CA GLU A 49 -1.45 8.14 2.10
C GLU A 49 -0.26 7.98 3.05
N GLY A 50 0.90 8.44 2.61
CA GLY A 50 2.12 8.33 3.37
C GLY A 50 3.26 9.11 2.72
N ARG A 51 4.47 8.81 3.19
CA ARG A 51 5.71 9.39 2.69
C ARG A 51 6.73 8.31 2.42
N LEU A 52 7.53 8.52 1.39
CA LEU A 52 8.71 7.72 1.08
C LEU A 52 9.82 8.07 2.07
N THR A 53 10.46 7.06 2.67
CA THR A 53 11.73 7.20 3.39
C THR A 53 12.87 6.63 2.54
N HIS A 54 14.03 7.28 2.57
CA HIS A 54 15.24 6.82 1.87
C HIS A 54 16.06 5.79 2.64
N GLU A 55 15.59 5.42 3.83
CA GLU A 55 16.19 4.40 4.68
C GLU A 55 15.19 3.25 4.83
N PRO A 56 15.23 2.24 3.95
CA PRO A 56 14.32 1.10 4.07
C PRO A 56 14.48 0.37 5.42
N ARG A 57 13.37 0.06 6.08
CA ARG A 57 13.35 -0.64 7.38
C ARG A 57 12.29 -1.74 7.41
N GLY A 58 12.45 -2.69 8.32
CA GLY A 58 11.52 -3.82 8.47
C GLY A 58 11.69 -4.92 7.41
N THR A 59 11.08 -6.07 7.68
CA THR A 59 11.16 -7.27 6.83
C THR A 59 9.80 -7.88 6.53
N GLY A 60 8.73 -7.32 7.10
CA GLY A 60 7.36 -7.75 6.84
C GLY A 60 6.81 -7.17 5.54
N GLY A 61 5.67 -7.69 5.11
CA GLY A 61 5.00 -7.19 3.91
C GLY A 61 5.73 -7.58 2.62
N PHE A 62 5.66 -6.71 1.61
CA PHE A 62 6.20 -6.94 0.27
C PHE A 62 6.35 -5.61 -0.50
N GLY A 63 6.97 -5.65 -1.68
CA GLY A 63 7.06 -4.50 -2.57
C GLY A 63 7.77 -3.30 -1.94
N TYR A 64 7.09 -2.16 -1.90
CA TYR A 64 7.64 -0.88 -1.43
C TYR A 64 7.47 -0.67 0.07
N ASP A 65 6.91 -1.64 0.79
CA ASP A 65 6.61 -1.52 2.22
C ASP A 65 7.81 -1.09 3.08
N PRO A 66 9.05 -1.55 2.83
CA PRO A 66 10.21 -1.13 3.61
C PRO A 66 10.50 0.37 3.54
N ALA A 67 10.02 1.08 2.53
CA ALA A 67 10.25 2.52 2.36
C ALA A 67 8.97 3.37 2.48
N PHE A 68 7.82 2.76 2.74
CA PHE A 68 6.54 3.46 2.85
C PHE A 68 6.21 3.73 4.32
N VAL A 69 6.18 5.01 4.73
CA VAL A 69 5.73 5.41 6.07
C VAL A 69 4.28 5.92 6.00
N PRO A 70 3.29 5.19 6.55
CA PRO A 70 1.89 5.64 6.58
C PRO A 70 1.70 6.98 7.28
N GLY A 71 0.82 7.82 6.73
CA GLY A 71 0.44 9.09 7.34
C GLY A 71 -0.51 8.91 8.53
N ASP A 72 -1.41 7.93 8.46
CA ASP A 72 -2.46 7.70 9.46
C ASP A 72 -1.98 6.86 10.67
N TYR A 73 -0.67 6.65 10.79
CA TYR A 73 -0.05 5.81 11.82
C TYR A 73 1.23 6.49 12.30
N ASP A 74 1.10 7.25 13.39
CA ASP A 74 2.07 8.23 13.84
C ASP A 74 3.18 7.62 14.71
N GLU A 75 4.00 6.78 14.09
CA GLU A 75 5.15 6.14 14.76
C GLU A 75 6.46 6.25 13.96
N GLY A 76 6.43 6.80 12.75
CA GLY A 76 7.60 6.83 11.84
C GLY A 76 8.04 5.45 11.31
N ARG A 77 7.36 4.39 11.75
CA ARG A 77 7.52 3.01 11.27
C ARG A 77 7.06 2.89 9.82
N THR A 78 7.81 2.12 9.06
CA THR A 78 7.46 1.73 7.69
C THR A 78 6.39 0.64 7.69
N MET A 79 5.68 0.44 6.58
CA MET A 79 4.70 -0.64 6.44
C MET A 79 5.31 -2.03 6.70
N ALA A 80 6.60 -2.21 6.43
CA ALA A 80 7.30 -3.48 6.66
C ALA A 80 7.71 -3.70 8.13
N GLU A 81 7.64 -2.66 8.96
CA GLU A 81 7.83 -2.74 10.42
C GLU A 81 6.52 -3.05 11.15
N LEU A 82 5.37 -2.99 10.47
CA LEU A 82 4.07 -3.30 11.03
C LEU A 82 3.82 -4.82 11.07
N SER A 83 3.18 -5.29 12.14
CA SER A 83 2.57 -6.61 12.16
C SER A 83 1.46 -6.69 11.10
N ALA A 84 1.11 -7.92 10.70
CA ALA A 84 0.01 -8.13 9.75
C ALA A 84 -1.30 -7.48 10.20
N ALA A 85 -1.62 -7.57 11.50
CA ALA A 85 -2.84 -7.00 12.07
C ALA A 85 -2.84 -5.46 12.03
N GLU A 86 -1.72 -4.81 12.40
CA GLU A 86 -1.57 -3.35 12.32
C GLU A 86 -1.71 -2.89 10.86
N LYS A 87 -1.04 -3.58 9.94
CA LYS A 87 -1.10 -3.27 8.51
C LYS A 87 -2.51 -3.45 7.93
N ASP A 88 -3.22 -4.51 8.29
CA ASP A 88 -4.59 -4.74 7.83
C ASP A 88 -5.57 -3.69 8.36
N ALA A 89 -5.33 -3.16 9.56
CA ALA A 89 -6.15 -2.10 10.13
C ALA A 89 -6.06 -0.80 9.30
N ILE A 90 -4.86 -0.43 8.83
CA ILE A 90 -4.64 0.88 8.19
C ILE A 90 -4.49 0.85 6.66
N SER A 91 -4.16 -0.30 6.07
CA SER A 91 -3.79 -0.35 4.64
C SER A 91 -4.94 -0.03 3.70
N HIS A 92 -4.58 0.49 2.53
CA HIS A 92 -5.45 0.69 1.37
C HIS A 92 -6.29 -0.57 1.03
N ARG A 93 -5.68 -1.77 1.09
CA ARG A 93 -6.39 -3.03 0.84
C ARG A 93 -7.39 -3.37 1.94
N GLY A 94 -6.98 -3.26 3.22
CA GLY A 94 -7.88 -3.47 4.35
C GLY A 94 -9.09 -2.52 4.32
N ARG A 95 -8.86 -1.25 3.98
CA ARG A 95 -9.92 -0.25 3.78
C ARG A 95 -10.86 -0.62 2.64
N ALA A 96 -10.33 -0.98 1.47
CA ALA A 96 -11.14 -1.39 0.32
C ALA A 96 -11.97 -2.65 0.63
N ALA A 97 -11.38 -3.64 1.31
CA ALA A 97 -12.05 -4.88 1.70
C ALA A 97 -13.20 -4.63 2.67
N ARG A 98 -13.00 -3.83 3.72
CA ARG A 98 -14.08 -3.47 4.66
C ARG A 98 -15.21 -2.70 3.96
N ALA A 99 -14.86 -1.76 3.07
CA ALA A 99 -15.85 -1.03 2.29
C ALA A 99 -16.64 -1.95 1.34
N LEU A 100 -16.00 -2.97 0.78
CA LEU A 100 -16.65 -3.96 -0.07
C LEU A 100 -17.58 -4.87 0.73
N LEU A 101 -17.12 -5.40 1.87
CA LEU A 101 -17.93 -6.23 2.77
C LEU A 101 -19.18 -5.49 3.26
N ALA A 102 -19.03 -4.24 3.71
CA ALA A 102 -20.17 -3.41 4.13
C ALA A 102 -21.19 -3.23 3.00
N ALA A 103 -20.73 -3.01 1.76
CA ALA A 103 -21.60 -2.88 0.59
C ALA A 103 -22.27 -4.20 0.16
N LEU A 104 -21.70 -5.34 0.56
CA LEU A 104 -22.28 -6.68 0.40
C LEU A 104 -23.21 -7.08 1.55
N GLY A 105 -23.39 -6.22 2.56
CA GLY A 105 -24.17 -6.53 3.76
C GLY A 105 -23.50 -7.58 4.65
N LYS A 106 -22.16 -7.59 4.69
CA LYS A 106 -21.33 -8.46 5.51
C LYS A 106 -20.59 -7.68 6.58
#